data_AF-A0A8J7PLC3-F1
#
_entry.id   AF-A0A8J7PLC3-F1
#
_cell.length_a   1.000
_cell.length_b   1.000
_cell.length_c   1.000
_cell.angle_alpha   90.00
_cell.angle_beta   90.00
_cell.angle_gamma   90.00
#
_symmetry.space_group_name_H-M   'P 1'
#
loop_
_entity.id
_entity.type
_entity.pdbx_description
1 polymer ?
#
loop_
_entity_poly.entity_id
_entity_poly.type
_entity_poly.pdbx_seq_one_letter_code
_entity_poly.pdbx_strand_id
1 'polypeptide(L)'
;GPKGGFGMGGGSRPLVAVKAGATGDITLKDGAKSNDWVAWQQPQAGPQTASPLLYKGYLYILDDRGGSVSCYDAKTGKQAYKERLEGARSFTSSPWASDGKVYCLDDAGTTHVIEAGPEFKSLGKSSLGEMTWASPAAADGALFLRTVDRLYCVRNTDKAK
;
A
#
# COMPACT_ATOMS: atom_id res chain seq x y z
N GLY A 1 -18.58 -28.64 11.69
CA GLY A 1 -17.68 -27.49 11.51
C GLY A 1 -16.96 -27.63 10.19
N PRO A 2 -16.98 -26.64 9.30
CA PRO A 2 -16.27 -26.78 8.04
C PRO A 2 -14.82 -26.31 8.18
N LYS A 3 -13.94 -27.16 7.65
CA LYS A 3 -12.52 -26.92 7.43
C LYS A 3 -12.36 -25.79 6.40
N GLY A 4 -11.64 -24.73 6.75
CA GLY A 4 -11.25 -23.66 5.82
C GLY A 4 -9.74 -23.72 5.57
N GLY A 5 -9.32 -24.46 4.54
CA GLY A 5 -7.96 -24.37 4.03
C GLY A 5 -7.70 -23.00 3.40
N PHE A 6 -6.47 -22.51 3.52
CA PHE A 6 -5.99 -21.29 2.84
C PHE A 6 -5.89 -21.53 1.33
N GLY A 7 -7.03 -21.48 0.65
CA GLY A 7 -7.10 -21.47 -0.81
C GLY A 7 -7.00 -20.04 -1.34
N MET A 8 -5.93 -19.73 -2.06
CA MET A 8 -5.81 -18.58 -2.96
C MET A 8 -6.83 -18.72 -4.12
N GLY A 9 -8.12 -18.56 -3.84
CA GLY A 9 -9.20 -18.58 -4.82
C GLY A 9 -9.52 -17.18 -5.34
N GLY A 10 -9.82 -17.05 -6.63
CA GLY A 10 -10.25 -15.82 -7.31
C GLY A 10 -11.65 -15.34 -6.91
N GLY A 11 -11.87 -15.13 -5.60
CA GLY A 11 -13.05 -14.48 -5.05
C GLY A 11 -12.90 -12.95 -4.97
N SER A 12 -14.00 -12.26 -4.65
CA SER A 12 -13.99 -10.81 -4.39
C SER A 12 -13.01 -10.47 -3.26
N ARG A 13 -12.19 -9.43 -3.48
CA ARG A 13 -11.26 -8.88 -2.50
C ARG A 13 -11.64 -7.43 -2.24
N PRO A 14 -12.62 -7.18 -1.37
CA PRO A 14 -13.10 -5.84 -1.16
C PRO A 14 -12.12 -5.04 -0.31
N LEU A 15 -11.89 -3.80 -0.70
CA LEU A 15 -11.43 -2.74 0.19
C LEU A 15 -12.67 -2.05 0.75
N VAL A 16 -12.80 -2.00 2.07
CA VAL A 16 -14.00 -1.48 2.74
C VAL A 16 -13.60 -0.40 3.73
N ALA A 17 -14.27 0.75 3.69
CA ALA A 17 -14.16 1.78 4.72
C ALA A 17 -15.33 1.69 5.69
N VAL A 18 -15.03 1.30 6.93
CA VAL A 18 -16.00 1.21 8.02
C VAL A 18 -15.89 2.46 8.90
N LYS A 19 -17.03 3.06 9.21
CA LYS A 19 -17.12 4.20 10.13
C LYS A 19 -16.80 3.75 11.55
N ALA A 20 -16.07 4.57 12.30
CA ALA A 20 -15.74 4.28 13.70
C ALA A 20 -17.02 4.10 14.54
N GLY A 21 -16.98 3.20 15.51
CA GLY A 21 -18.12 2.89 16.38
C GLY A 21 -19.16 1.93 15.79
N ALA A 22 -18.89 1.35 14.61
CA ALA A 22 -19.72 0.29 14.06
C ALA A 22 -19.77 -0.94 14.98
N THR A 23 -20.98 -1.48 15.20
CA THR A 23 -21.21 -2.66 16.05
C THR A 23 -22.30 -3.54 15.46
N GLY A 24 -22.24 -4.85 15.72
CA GLY A 24 -23.22 -5.82 15.23
C GLY A 24 -22.92 -6.28 13.79
N ASP A 25 -23.95 -6.73 13.08
CA ASP A 25 -23.84 -7.11 11.67
C ASP A 25 -23.91 -5.86 10.77
N ILE A 26 -22.81 -5.57 10.08
CA ILE A 26 -22.66 -4.43 9.18
C ILE A 26 -22.51 -4.85 7.72
N THR A 27 -22.82 -6.10 7.41
CA THR A 27 -22.72 -6.69 6.08
C THR A 27 -23.47 -5.83 5.05
N LEU A 28 -22.80 -5.56 3.93
CA LEU A 28 -23.44 -4.94 2.78
C LEU A 28 -24.35 -5.95 2.10
N LYS A 29 -25.58 -5.53 1.77
CA LYS A 29 -26.48 -6.31 0.91
C LYS A 29 -25.89 -6.39 -0.50
N ASP A 30 -26.26 -7.41 -1.26
CA ASP A 30 -25.74 -7.65 -2.61
C ASP A 30 -25.83 -6.40 -3.49
N GLY A 31 -24.68 -5.98 -4.05
CA GLY A 31 -24.54 -4.81 -4.90
C GLY A 31 -24.51 -3.44 -4.19
N ALA A 32 -24.84 -3.36 -2.90
CA ALA A 32 -24.78 -2.11 -2.14
C ALA A 32 -23.32 -1.69 -1.92
N LYS A 33 -22.98 -0.41 -2.13
CA LYS A 33 -21.61 0.10 -1.91
C LYS A 33 -21.39 0.73 -0.54
N SER A 34 -22.46 0.98 0.20
CA SER A 34 -22.45 1.64 1.51
C SER A 34 -23.70 1.25 2.30
N ASN A 35 -23.65 1.49 3.60
CA ASN A 35 -24.79 1.47 4.52
C ASN A 35 -24.52 2.48 5.66
N ASP A 36 -25.27 2.39 6.75
CA ASP A 36 -25.10 3.30 7.89
C ASP A 36 -23.70 3.25 8.50
N TRP A 37 -23.02 2.09 8.42
CA TRP A 37 -21.71 1.84 9.03
C TRP A 37 -20.57 1.73 8.02
N VAL A 38 -20.86 1.43 6.76
CA VAL A 38 -19.88 1.29 5.68
C VAL A 38 -19.97 2.53 4.79
N ALA A 39 -18.92 3.34 4.80
CA ALA A 39 -18.88 4.58 4.02
C ALA A 39 -18.80 4.31 2.51
N TRP A 40 -17.98 3.33 2.12
CA TRP A 40 -17.83 2.89 0.74
C TRP A 40 -17.16 1.51 0.70
N GLN A 41 -17.28 0.83 -0.44
CA GLN A 41 -16.48 -0.35 -0.77
C GLN A 41 -15.97 -0.33 -2.22
N GLN A 42 -14.82 -0.98 -2.42
CA GLN A 42 -14.24 -1.29 -3.72
C GLN A 42 -14.03 -2.82 -3.83
N PRO A 43 -14.91 -3.56 -4.54
CA PRO A 43 -14.97 -5.03 -4.48
C PRO A 43 -13.72 -5.80 -4.92
N GLN A 44 -12.80 -5.14 -5.62
CA GLN A 44 -11.60 -5.74 -6.23
C GLN A 44 -10.32 -4.92 -5.93
N ALA A 45 -10.33 -4.12 -4.87
CA ALA A 45 -9.21 -3.25 -4.49
C ALA A 45 -8.55 -3.66 -3.17
N GLY A 46 -8.92 -4.81 -2.60
CA GLY A 46 -8.39 -5.29 -1.34
C GLY A 46 -6.88 -5.54 -1.42
N PRO A 47 -6.09 -5.09 -0.42
CA PRO A 47 -4.67 -5.42 -0.34
C PRO A 47 -4.45 -6.93 -0.20
N GLN A 48 -3.30 -7.43 -0.66
CA GLN A 48 -2.89 -8.82 -0.42
C GLN A 48 -1.84 -8.88 0.69
N THR A 49 -0.58 -8.62 0.36
CA THR A 49 0.54 -8.75 1.31
C THR A 49 0.93 -7.40 1.91
N ALA A 50 1.11 -6.38 1.07
CA ALA A 50 1.41 -5.03 1.51
C ALA A 50 0.17 -4.37 2.13
N SER A 51 0.34 -3.75 3.31
CA SER A 51 -0.73 -2.95 3.91
C SER A 51 -0.97 -1.66 3.12
N PRO A 52 -2.21 -1.16 3.04
CA PRO A 52 -2.49 0.15 2.45
C PRO A 52 -1.82 1.30 3.21
N LEU A 53 -1.49 2.37 2.51
CA LEU A 53 -1.00 3.62 3.10
C LEU A 53 -2.02 4.73 2.94
N LEU A 54 -2.45 5.35 4.05
CA LEU A 54 -3.20 6.59 4.03
C LEU A 54 -2.25 7.78 4.14
N TYR A 55 -2.17 8.62 3.12
CA TYR A 55 -1.34 9.82 3.14
C TYR A 55 -1.99 10.96 2.36
N LYS A 56 -2.04 12.16 2.95
CA LYS A 56 -2.65 13.37 2.36
C LYS A 56 -4.08 13.16 1.81
N GLY A 57 -4.89 12.34 2.47
CA GLY A 57 -6.27 12.07 2.08
C GLY A 57 -6.46 11.01 0.99
N TYR A 58 -5.38 10.35 0.57
CA TYR A 58 -5.41 9.29 -0.43
C TYR A 58 -4.93 7.96 0.16
N LEU A 59 -5.56 6.87 -0.26
CA LEU A 59 -5.17 5.50 0.04
C LEU A 59 -4.37 4.93 -1.13
N TYR A 60 -3.14 4.50 -0.83
CA TYR A 60 -2.25 3.85 -1.77
C TYR A 60 -2.22 2.36 -1.49
N ILE A 61 -2.48 1.56 -2.51
CA ILE A 61 -2.49 0.09 -2.43
C ILE A 61 -1.53 -0.45 -3.46
N LEU A 62 -0.60 -1.28 -3.00
CA LEU A 62 0.34 -1.97 -3.86
C LEU A 62 -0.21 -3.34 -4.26
N ASP A 63 -0.10 -3.64 -5.55
CA ASP A 63 -0.48 -4.93 -6.11
C ASP A 63 0.72 -5.88 -6.04
N ASP A 64 0.51 -7.02 -5.37
CA ASP A 64 1.50 -8.09 -5.24
C ASP A 64 1.70 -8.88 -6.55
N ARG A 65 0.78 -8.77 -7.52
CA ARG A 65 0.85 -9.46 -8.82
C ARG A 65 1.02 -8.48 -9.96
N GLY A 66 2.08 -7.69 -9.88
CA GLY A 66 2.53 -6.94 -11.03
C GLY A 66 3.35 -5.70 -10.77
N GLY A 67 3.49 -5.24 -9.54
CA GLY A 67 4.21 -3.99 -9.33
C GLY A 67 3.38 -2.77 -9.73
N SER A 68 2.06 -2.85 -9.53
CA SER A 68 1.16 -1.72 -9.73
C SER A 68 0.88 -1.00 -8.41
N VAL A 69 0.58 0.30 -8.51
CA VAL A 69 0.05 1.12 -7.42
C VAL A 69 -1.33 1.64 -7.81
N SER A 70 -2.28 1.51 -6.91
CA SER A 70 -3.61 2.10 -7.04
C SER A 70 -3.77 3.20 -5.99
N CYS A 71 -4.33 4.34 -6.39
CA CYS A 71 -4.61 5.47 -5.52
C CYS A 71 -6.11 5.70 -5.46
N TYR A 72 -6.67 5.81 -4.26
CA TYR A 72 -8.08 6.06 -4.00
C TYR A 72 -8.24 7.30 -3.13
N ASP A 73 -9.24 8.14 -3.42
CA ASP A 73 -9.69 9.15 -2.47
C ASP A 73 -10.23 8.43 -1.21
N ALA A 74 -9.63 8.71 -0.04
CA ALA A 74 -9.92 7.95 1.17
C ALA A 74 -11.34 8.19 1.71
N LYS A 75 -11.93 9.35 1.38
CA LYS A 75 -13.27 9.72 1.86
C LYS A 75 -14.37 9.07 1.03
N THR A 76 -14.17 8.99 -0.27
CA THR A 76 -15.19 8.55 -1.24
C THR A 76 -14.96 7.15 -1.78
N GLY A 77 -13.74 6.62 -1.63
CA GLY A 77 -13.32 5.36 -2.23
C GLY A 77 -13.12 5.44 -3.74
N LYS A 78 -13.25 6.60 -4.38
CA LYS A 78 -13.10 6.74 -5.84
C LYS A 78 -11.63 6.52 -6.23
N GLN A 79 -11.38 5.65 -7.20
CA GLN A 79 -10.04 5.46 -7.75
C GLN A 79 -9.61 6.72 -8.50
N ALA A 80 -8.48 7.30 -8.11
CA ALA A 80 -7.85 8.42 -8.80
C ALA A 80 -7.00 7.90 -9.97
N TYR A 81 -6.16 6.91 -9.72
CA TYR A 81 -5.39 6.22 -10.76
C TYR A 81 -5.06 4.78 -10.36
N LYS A 82 -4.68 3.98 -11.35
CA LYS A 82 -4.03 2.68 -11.18
C LYS A 82 -2.95 2.56 -12.23
N GLU A 83 -1.70 2.49 -11.79
CA GLU A 83 -0.54 2.54 -12.69
C GLU A 83 0.43 1.40 -12.42
N ARG A 84 1.14 0.97 -13.47
CA ARG A 84 2.24 0.01 -13.37
C ARG A 84 3.53 0.78 -13.15
N LEU A 85 4.24 0.49 -12.06
CA LEU A 85 5.54 1.10 -11.83
C LEU A 85 6.57 0.43 -12.74
N GLU A 86 7.32 1.25 -13.47
CA GLU A 86 8.21 0.77 -14.53
C GLU A 86 9.32 -0.13 -13.97
N GLY A 87 9.33 -1.38 -14.43
CA GLY A 87 10.30 -2.39 -14.00
C GLY A 87 10.06 -2.91 -12.58
N ALA A 88 8.96 -2.53 -11.92
CA ALA A 88 8.64 -3.00 -10.59
C ALA A 88 8.34 -4.50 -10.57
N ARG A 89 8.83 -5.15 -9.52
CA ARG A 89 8.44 -6.53 -9.15
C ARG A 89 7.22 -6.52 -8.24
N SER A 90 6.89 -7.68 -7.70
CA SER A 90 5.87 -7.84 -6.66
C SER A 90 6.20 -6.98 -5.44
N PHE A 91 5.16 -6.56 -4.73
CA PHE A 91 5.26 -5.78 -3.51
C PHE A 91 4.81 -6.60 -2.30
N THR A 92 5.76 -7.06 -1.51
CA THR A 92 5.53 -7.64 -0.18
C THR A 92 5.64 -6.56 0.92
N SER A 93 6.60 -5.66 0.76
CA SER A 93 6.81 -4.52 1.67
C SER A 93 5.64 -3.53 1.58
N SER A 94 5.19 -3.03 2.73
CA SER A 94 4.19 -1.95 2.76
C SER A 94 4.83 -0.63 2.32
N PRO A 95 4.11 0.24 1.59
CA PRO A 95 4.60 1.56 1.22
C PRO A 95 4.70 2.49 2.44
N TRP A 96 5.52 3.52 2.33
CA TRP A 96 5.61 4.61 3.30
C TRP A 96 5.57 5.96 2.58
N ALA A 97 5.39 7.03 3.34
CA ALA A 97 5.40 8.38 2.80
C ALA A 97 6.21 9.36 3.66
N SER A 98 6.82 10.32 2.99
CA SER A 98 7.49 11.49 3.59
C SER A 98 7.57 12.60 2.56
N ASP A 99 7.55 13.86 3.00
CA ASP A 99 7.80 15.04 2.17
C ASP A 99 7.03 15.08 0.85
N GLY A 100 5.74 14.73 0.89
CA GLY A 100 4.87 14.73 -0.29
C GLY A 100 5.15 13.61 -1.29
N LYS A 101 5.89 12.57 -0.90
CA LYS A 101 6.22 11.42 -1.74
C LYS A 101 5.71 10.14 -1.12
N VAL A 102 5.34 9.19 -1.97
CA VAL A 102 5.05 7.79 -1.61
C VAL A 102 6.17 6.93 -2.15
N TYR A 103 6.63 5.99 -1.34
CA TYR A 103 7.73 5.11 -1.62
C TYR A 103 7.22 3.66 -1.63
N CYS A 104 7.53 2.95 -2.71
CA CYS A 104 7.08 1.57 -2.94
C CYS A 104 8.31 0.69 -3.14
N LEU A 105 8.63 -0.15 -2.14
CA LEU A 105 9.78 -1.05 -2.18
C LEU A 105 9.37 -2.41 -2.74
N ASP A 106 9.83 -2.74 -3.94
CA ASP A 106 9.56 -4.03 -4.56
C ASP A 106 10.48 -5.14 -4.04
N ASP A 107 10.09 -6.39 -4.32
CA ASP A 107 10.79 -7.58 -3.82
C ASP A 107 12.23 -7.70 -4.36
N ALA A 108 12.60 -7.00 -5.43
CA ALA A 108 13.97 -6.96 -5.95
C ALA A 108 14.85 -5.92 -5.23
N GLY A 109 14.34 -5.23 -4.20
CA GLY A 109 15.09 -4.21 -3.48
C GLY A 109 15.06 -2.84 -4.15
N THR A 110 14.15 -2.62 -5.10
CA THR A 110 14.02 -1.32 -5.78
C THR A 110 12.92 -0.49 -5.12
N THR A 111 13.30 0.67 -4.60
CA THR A 111 12.36 1.68 -4.12
C THR A 111 11.95 2.56 -5.29
N HIS A 112 10.68 2.50 -5.65
CA HIS A 112 10.03 3.41 -6.60
C HIS A 112 9.44 4.59 -5.84
N VAL A 113 9.63 5.80 -6.34
CA VAL A 113 9.17 7.03 -5.70
C VAL A 113 8.15 7.72 -6.58
N ILE A 114 6.98 8.02 -6.03
CA ILE A 114 5.92 8.75 -6.73
C ILE A 114 5.50 9.99 -5.94
N GLU A 115 4.98 10.99 -6.63
CA GLU A 115 4.37 12.16 -6.00
C GLU A 115 3.05 11.76 -5.31
N ALA A 116 2.84 12.24 -4.09
CA ALA A 116 1.61 12.00 -3.36
C ALA A 116 0.49 12.92 -3.87
N GLY A 117 -0.50 12.34 -4.53
CA GLY A 117 -1.71 13.05 -4.91
C GLY A 117 -2.66 12.20 -5.76
N PRO A 118 -3.69 12.84 -6.34
CA PRO A 118 -4.65 12.19 -7.24
C PRO A 118 -4.11 12.02 -8.66
N GLU A 119 -2.98 12.65 -8.99
CA GLU A 119 -2.30 12.51 -10.28
C GLU A 119 -1.08 11.61 -10.11
N PHE A 120 -0.90 10.67 -11.03
CA PHE A 120 0.28 9.82 -11.02
C PHE A 120 1.48 10.58 -11.59
N LYS A 121 2.57 10.58 -10.83
CA LYS A 121 3.86 11.10 -11.29
C LYS A 121 5.00 10.34 -10.65
N SER A 122 5.78 9.65 -11.49
CA SER A 122 7.03 9.01 -11.06
C SER A 122 8.12 10.06 -10.83
N LEU A 123 8.80 9.97 -9.70
CA LEU A 123 9.89 10.87 -9.31
C LEU A 123 11.26 10.21 -9.43
N GLY A 124 11.30 8.88 -9.59
CA GLY A 124 12.54 8.13 -9.78
C GLY A 124 12.53 6.79 -9.03
N LYS A 125 13.67 6.09 -9.10
CA LYS A 125 13.89 4.81 -8.44
C LYS A 125 15.33 4.70 -7.91
N SER A 126 15.50 3.96 -6.82
CA SER A 126 16.79 3.60 -6.23
C SER A 126 16.79 2.13 -5.86
N SER A 127 17.92 1.43 -6.01
CA SER A 127 18.01 -0.01 -5.76
C SER A 127 19.06 -0.32 -4.70
N LEU A 128 18.71 -1.23 -3.78
CA LEU A 128 19.64 -1.83 -2.83
C LEU A 128 20.45 -2.98 -3.46
N GLY A 129 20.06 -3.46 -4.64
CA GLY A 129 20.69 -4.60 -5.31
C GLY A 129 20.47 -5.95 -4.61
N GLU A 130 19.53 -6.01 -3.67
CA GLU A 130 19.28 -7.19 -2.84
C GLU A 130 17.79 -7.35 -2.54
N MET A 131 17.32 -8.60 -2.51
CA MET A 131 15.93 -8.95 -2.25
C MET A 131 15.46 -8.44 -0.89
N THR A 132 14.19 -8.03 -0.82
CA THR A 132 13.56 -7.50 0.39
C THR A 132 12.10 -7.91 0.45
N TRP A 133 11.62 -8.10 1.68
CA TRP A 133 10.19 -8.33 1.97
C TRP A 133 9.71 -7.52 3.18
N ALA A 134 10.64 -7.00 3.98
CA ALA A 134 10.32 -6.28 5.20
C ALA A 134 9.91 -4.85 4.89
N SER A 135 8.83 -4.40 5.53
CA SER A 135 8.48 -2.98 5.55
C SER A 135 9.59 -2.17 6.26
N PRO A 136 9.94 -0.98 5.77
CA PRO A 136 10.93 -0.13 6.41
C PRO A 136 10.49 0.34 7.80
N ALA A 137 11.46 0.62 8.67
CA ALA A 137 11.21 1.25 9.96
C ALA A 137 11.82 2.65 10.01
N ALA A 138 11.06 3.65 10.43
CA ALA A 138 11.56 5.00 10.66
C ALA A 138 11.78 5.23 12.16
N ALA A 139 13.01 5.49 12.58
CA ALA A 139 13.36 5.79 13.97
C ALA A 139 14.63 6.64 14.02
N ASP A 140 14.74 7.51 15.03
CA ASP A 140 15.93 8.35 15.28
C ASP A 140 16.46 9.11 14.06
N GLY A 141 15.55 9.70 13.29
CA GLY A 141 15.88 10.45 12.07
C GLY A 141 16.45 9.59 10.93
N ALA A 142 16.27 8.28 11.01
CA ALA A 142 16.78 7.31 10.05
C ALA A 142 15.67 6.43 9.49
N LEU A 143 15.92 5.90 8.29
CA LEU A 143 15.13 4.83 7.70
C LEU A 143 15.96 3.54 7.70
N PHE A 144 15.41 2.50 8.32
CA PHE A 144 16.01 1.17 8.37
C PHE A 144 15.36 0.26 7.35
N LEU A 145 16.17 -0.38 6.51
CA LEU A 145 15.74 -1.27 5.44
C LEU A 145 16.40 -2.63 5.63
N ARG A 146 15.60 -3.68 5.84
CA ARG A 146 16.09 -5.05 6.00
C ARG A 146 15.97 -5.80 4.67
N THR A 147 17.09 -6.24 4.13
CA THR A 147 17.16 -7.16 3.00
C THR A 147 17.32 -8.59 3.51
N VAL A 148 17.54 -9.58 2.64
CA VAL A 148 17.76 -10.99 3.05
C VAL A 148 19.01 -11.12 3.94
N ASP A 149 20.12 -10.50 3.55
CA ASP A 149 21.45 -10.64 4.14
C ASP A 149 21.87 -9.44 4.99
N ARG A 150 21.32 -8.24 4.73
CA ARG A 150 21.79 -6.98 5.34
C ARG A 150 20.69 -6.16 6.01
N LEU A 151 21.11 -5.26 6.89
CA LEU A 151 20.29 -4.18 7.44
C LEU A 151 20.97 -2.86 7.09
N TYR A 152 20.26 -2.01 6.34
CA TYR A 152 20.71 -0.68 5.94
C TYR A 152 20.12 0.38 6.86
N CYS A 153 20.90 1.42 7.14
CA CYS A 153 20.45 2.64 7.83
C CYS A 153 20.69 3.83 6.92
N VAL A 154 19.61 4.44 6.44
CA VAL A 154 19.65 5.62 5.56
C VAL A 154 19.33 6.84 6.40
N ARG A 155 20.22 7.84 6.38
CA ARG A 155 20.06 9.12 7.08
C ARG A 155 20.35 10.26 6.13
N ASN A 156 19.64 11.36 6.30
CA ASN A 156 20.01 12.61 5.67
C ASN A 156 21.17 13.24 6.45
N THR A 157 22.34 13.37 5.81
CA THR A 157 23.54 13.96 6.40
C THR A 157 23.53 15.49 6.39
N ASP A 158 22.60 16.12 5.67
CA ASP A 158 22.57 17.57 5.48
C ASP A 158 21.88 18.31 6.64
N LYS A 159 21.30 17.58 7.61
CA LYS A 159 20.73 18.12 8.86
C LYS A 159 21.70 18.05 10.05
N ALA A 160 22.95 17.65 9.86
CA ALA A 160 23.98 17.71 10.90
C ALA A 160 24.68 19.08 10.90
N LYS A 161 23.96 20.13 11.32
CA LYS A 161 24.53 21.39 11.79
C LYS A 161 23.67 21.96 12.91
#